data_AF-A0A7R9T843-F1
#
_entry.id   AF-A0A7R9T843-F1
#
_cell.length_a   1.000
_cell.length_b   1.000
_cell.length_c   1.000
_cell.angle_alpha   90.00
_cell.angle_beta   90.00
_cell.angle_gamma   90.00
#
_symmetry.space_group_name_H-M   'P 1'
#
loop_
_entity.id
_entity.type
_entity.pdbx_description
1 polymer ?
#
loop_
_entity_poly.entity_id
_entity_poly.type
_entity_poly.pdbx_seq_one_letter_code
_entity_poly.pdbx_strand_id
1 'polypeptide(L)'
;MSATYRFNSGGDNCDDTSGISAELTHVVHTTGSVSVFMTINASRSLPPLPRVGLQMCSPNSMRRIEWFGRGPNECYPDRKTAAMMGRYVTSVDDMHVPYIIPGENSGRSDVSWMALRCATSASNLGKYDAATAATLPEKLHSWTLGPGVVFAINNSEKALITVQRHSLNSLEKAVHTHELDVLDNVKESFVHVHIDHVHMGVGGDDSWTPSVHPEFTIQTGREMTFGITIVALPREGDPFEVYQHLQRQGLLQDGYSDCH
;
A
#
# COMPACT_ATOMS: atom_id res chain seq x y z
N MET A 1 13.61 -19.84 7.69
CA MET A 1 12.75 -20.84 7.02
C MET A 1 12.19 -20.18 5.77
N SER A 2 12.17 -20.87 4.62
CA SER A 2 11.58 -20.35 3.38
C SER A 2 10.43 -21.24 2.88
N ALA A 3 9.43 -20.62 2.26
CA ALA A 3 8.31 -21.31 1.62
C ALA A 3 7.98 -20.62 0.30
N THR A 4 7.89 -21.40 -0.78
CA THR A 4 7.61 -20.90 -2.13
C THR A 4 6.26 -21.41 -2.62
N TYR A 5 5.44 -20.50 -3.11
CA TYR A 5 4.10 -20.75 -3.65
C TYR A 5 4.09 -20.36 -5.12
N ARG A 6 3.52 -21.22 -5.97
CA ARG A 6 3.30 -20.91 -7.38
C ARG A 6 1.81 -20.79 -7.66
N PHE A 7 1.43 -19.67 -8.25
CA PHE A 7 0.09 -19.40 -8.71
C PHE A 7 0.13 -19.38 -10.24
N ASN A 8 -0.72 -20.19 -10.84
CA ASN A 8 -1.02 -20.13 -12.26
C ASN A 8 -2.51 -19.80 -12.36
N SER A 9 -2.88 -18.80 -13.15
CA SER A 9 -4.27 -18.59 -13.51
C SER A 9 -4.77 -19.77 -14.35
N GLY A 10 -5.53 -20.67 -13.73
CA GLY A 10 -6.31 -21.69 -14.43
C GLY A 10 -7.60 -21.05 -14.92
N GLY A 11 -7.83 -21.03 -16.24
CA GLY A 11 -9.04 -20.46 -16.82
C GLY A 11 -10.24 -21.35 -16.57
N ASP A 12 -11.23 -20.85 -15.82
CA ASP A 12 -12.57 -21.46 -15.69
C ASP A 12 -13.69 -20.42 -15.43
N ASN A 13 -13.50 -19.15 -15.77
CA ASN A 13 -14.59 -18.18 -15.89
C ASN A 13 -14.21 -17.00 -16.78
N CYS A 14 -15.22 -16.23 -17.21
CA CYS A 14 -15.23 -15.21 -18.28
C CYS A 14 -14.19 -14.07 -18.24
N ASP A 15 -13.26 -14.08 -17.29
CA ASP A 15 -12.04 -13.27 -17.28
C ASP A 15 -10.85 -14.19 -17.59
N ASP A 16 -10.50 -14.29 -18.87
CA ASP A 16 -9.39 -15.13 -19.35
C ASP A 16 -8.05 -14.57 -18.86
N THR A 17 -7.71 -14.88 -17.61
CA THR A 17 -6.41 -14.58 -17.01
C THR A 17 -5.35 -15.59 -17.44
N SER A 18 -5.64 -16.52 -18.35
CA SER A 18 -4.68 -17.53 -18.81
C SER A 18 -3.41 -16.83 -19.33
N GLY A 19 -2.26 -17.25 -18.79
CA GLY A 19 -0.98 -16.66 -19.13
C GLY A 19 -0.39 -15.68 -18.10
N ILE A 20 -0.91 -15.63 -16.88
CA ILE A 20 -0.21 -15.03 -15.73
C ILE A 20 0.29 -16.15 -14.81
N SER A 21 1.58 -16.18 -14.54
CA SER A 21 2.17 -16.98 -13.47
C SER A 21 2.89 -16.10 -12.46
N ALA A 22 2.76 -16.46 -11.19
CA ALA A 22 3.41 -15.76 -10.09
C ALA A 22 4.07 -16.78 -9.16
N GLU A 23 5.32 -16.53 -8.80
CA GLU A 23 6.06 -17.25 -7.78
C GLU A 23 6.28 -16.33 -6.58
N LEU A 24 5.77 -16.72 -5.40
CA LEU A 24 5.95 -15.99 -4.15
C LEU A 24 6.82 -16.79 -3.19
N THR A 25 7.97 -16.27 -2.81
CA THR A 25 8.86 -16.86 -1.80
C THR A 25 8.83 -16.03 -0.53
N HIS A 26 8.40 -16.65 0.56
CA HIS A 26 8.43 -16.06 1.90
C HIS A 26 9.65 -16.58 2.65
N VAL A 27 10.42 -15.70 3.26
CA VAL A 27 11.58 -16.03 4.09
C VAL A 27 11.36 -15.45 5.49
N VAL A 28 11.17 -16.32 6.47
CA VAL A 28 11.08 -15.95 7.88
C VAL A 28 12.48 -15.97 8.49
N HIS A 29 12.91 -14.80 8.97
CA HIS A 29 14.22 -14.57 9.58
C HIS A 29 14.16 -14.76 11.10
N THR A 30 15.29 -15.11 11.71
CA THR A 30 15.41 -15.26 13.17
C THR A 30 15.24 -13.94 13.92
N THR A 31 15.39 -12.81 13.23
CA THR A 31 15.12 -11.46 13.75
C THR A 31 13.64 -11.15 13.91
N GLY A 32 12.75 -12.00 13.38
CA GLY A 32 11.29 -11.81 13.40
C GLY A 32 10.75 -11.01 12.21
N SER A 33 11.59 -10.64 11.24
CA SER A 33 11.14 -10.10 9.96
C SER A 33 10.78 -11.21 8.96
N VAL A 34 9.90 -10.87 8.01
CA VAL A 34 9.50 -11.76 6.91
C VAL A 34 9.79 -11.04 5.59
N SER A 35 10.69 -11.58 4.78
CA SER A 35 10.87 -11.11 3.40
C SER A 35 9.92 -11.86 2.48
N VAL A 36 9.28 -11.15 1.57
CA VAL A 36 8.40 -11.69 0.53
C VAL A 36 8.98 -11.27 -0.81
N PHE A 37 9.35 -12.24 -1.62
CA PHE A 37 9.82 -12.04 -2.99
C PHE A 37 8.78 -12.56 -3.95
N MET A 38 8.49 -11.80 -4.98
CA MET A 38 7.48 -12.09 -5.99
C MET A 38 8.12 -12.01 -7.37
N THR A 39 7.99 -13.06 -8.15
CA THR A 39 8.35 -13.08 -9.57
C THR A 39 7.09 -13.31 -10.37
N ILE A 40 6.76 -12.40 -11.28
CA ILE A 40 5.57 -12.45 -12.12
C ILE A 40 5.97 -12.54 -13.58
N ASN A 41 5.33 -13.46 -14.30
CA ASN A 41 5.43 -13.60 -15.73
C ASN A 41 4.03 -13.48 -16.33
N ALA A 42 3.82 -12.44 -17.14
CA ALA A 42 2.57 -12.23 -17.86
C ALA A 42 2.82 -12.41 -19.36
N SER A 43 1.98 -13.23 -20.01
CA SER A 43 2.06 -13.52 -21.44
C SER A 43 1.95 -12.26 -22.28
N ARG A 44 2.74 -12.18 -23.36
CA ARG A 44 2.69 -11.08 -24.36
C ARG A 44 1.33 -10.90 -25.03
N SER A 45 0.47 -11.92 -24.99
CA SER A 45 -0.87 -11.87 -25.56
C SER A 45 -1.85 -11.06 -24.71
N LEU A 46 -1.53 -10.81 -23.44
CA LEU A 46 -2.38 -10.05 -22.54
C LEU A 46 -2.27 -8.55 -22.81
N PRO A 47 -3.36 -7.79 -22.63
CA PRO A 47 -3.31 -6.33 -22.66
C PRO A 47 -2.39 -5.80 -21.55
N PRO A 48 -1.99 -4.51 -21.60
CA PRO A 48 -1.24 -3.90 -20.51
C PRO A 48 -1.92 -4.11 -19.17
N LEU A 49 -1.15 -4.46 -18.15
CA LEU A 49 -1.69 -4.74 -16.82
C LEU A 49 -2.05 -3.42 -16.10
N PRO A 50 -3.11 -3.40 -15.28
CA PRO A 50 -3.44 -2.21 -14.49
C PRO A 50 -2.46 -2.00 -13.32
N ARG A 51 -2.05 -3.07 -12.65
CA ARG A 51 -1.09 -3.04 -11.53
C ARG A 51 -0.45 -4.40 -11.32
N VAL A 52 0.73 -4.40 -10.70
CA VAL A 52 1.44 -5.60 -10.25
C VAL A 52 1.98 -5.35 -8.85
N GLY A 53 1.52 -6.13 -7.87
CA GLY A 53 1.75 -5.83 -6.47
C GLY A 53 1.23 -6.89 -5.52
N LEU A 54 1.37 -6.60 -4.23
CA LEU A 54 0.82 -7.39 -3.14
C LEU A 54 -0.38 -6.66 -2.53
N GLN A 55 -1.48 -7.39 -2.38
CA GLN A 55 -2.65 -6.95 -1.61
C GLN A 55 -2.70 -7.69 -0.28
N MET A 56 -3.00 -6.97 0.79
CA MET A 56 -3.16 -7.52 2.13
C MET A 56 -4.24 -6.77 2.91
N CYS A 57 -4.74 -7.40 3.97
CA CYS A 57 -5.69 -6.80 4.90
C CYS A 57 -5.05 -6.71 6.29
N SER A 58 -5.15 -5.54 6.89
CA SER A 58 -4.70 -5.26 8.25
C SER A 58 -5.91 -5.06 9.18
N PRO A 59 -5.83 -5.38 10.48
CA PRO A 59 -6.92 -5.13 11.41
C PRO A 59 -7.37 -3.66 11.41
N ASN A 60 -8.68 -3.43 11.59
CA ASN A 60 -9.26 -2.09 11.60
C ASN A 60 -8.64 -1.11 12.62
N SER A 61 -8.00 -1.65 13.67
CA SER A 61 -7.32 -0.85 14.68
C SER A 61 -6.09 -0.12 14.14
N MET A 62 -5.48 -0.60 13.04
CA MET A 62 -4.28 -0.03 12.45
C MET A 62 -4.58 1.14 11.50
N ARG A 63 -5.16 2.22 12.03
CA ARG A 63 -5.63 3.37 11.23
C ARG A 63 -4.61 4.49 11.05
N ARG A 64 -3.40 4.37 11.60
CA ARG A 64 -2.36 5.39 11.42
C ARG A 64 -1.33 4.90 10.43
N ILE A 65 -1.08 5.69 9.40
CA ILE A 65 -0.07 5.41 8.39
C ILE A 65 1.04 6.45 8.45
N GLU A 66 2.24 5.97 8.22
CA GLU A 66 3.44 6.77 8.06
C GLU A 66 4.25 6.22 6.90
N TRP A 67 4.78 7.06 6.02
CA TRP A 67 5.56 6.59 4.88
C TRP A 67 6.68 7.56 4.52
N PHE A 68 7.70 7.04 3.84
CA PHE A 68 8.70 7.84 3.15
C PHE A 68 8.57 7.64 1.65
N GLY A 69 8.19 8.69 0.95
CA GLY A 69 7.90 8.68 -0.48
C GLY A 69 7.31 10.01 -0.94
N ARG A 70 6.53 10.02 -2.02
CA ARG A 70 5.84 11.23 -2.46
C ARG A 70 4.58 11.52 -1.64
N GLY A 71 4.32 12.81 -1.41
CA GLY A 71 3.13 13.27 -0.70
C GLY A 71 3.06 14.80 -0.57
N PRO A 72 2.19 15.33 0.30
CA PRO A 72 1.23 14.59 1.13
C PRO A 72 -0.01 14.09 0.36
N ASN A 73 -0.30 14.72 -0.78
CA ASN A 73 -1.48 14.44 -1.61
C ASN A 73 -1.29 13.18 -2.48
N GLU A 74 -2.39 12.69 -3.04
CA GLU A 74 -2.34 11.54 -3.94
C GLU A 74 -1.58 11.81 -5.22
N CYS A 75 -0.84 10.78 -5.67
CA CYS A 75 -0.03 10.85 -6.87
C CYS A 75 0.14 9.48 -7.53
N TYR A 76 0.15 9.52 -8.86
CA TYR A 76 0.27 8.36 -9.74
C TYR A 76 1.47 8.54 -10.68
N PRO A 77 1.94 7.48 -11.37
CA PRO A 77 3.17 7.55 -12.17
C PRO A 77 3.22 8.71 -13.18
N ASP A 78 2.10 9.01 -13.82
CA ASP A 78 1.88 10.09 -14.78
C ASP A 78 1.45 11.43 -14.14
N ARG A 79 1.09 11.42 -12.85
CA ARG A 79 0.63 12.59 -12.09
C ARG A 79 1.29 12.67 -10.71
N LYS A 80 2.60 12.89 -10.68
CA LYS A 80 3.40 12.98 -9.43
C LYS A 80 4.35 14.16 -9.28
N THR A 81 4.44 15.04 -10.26
CA THR A 81 5.39 16.17 -10.27
C THR A 81 5.18 17.17 -9.13
N ALA A 82 3.91 17.39 -8.72
CA ALA A 82 3.56 18.26 -7.61
C ALA A 82 3.80 17.64 -6.23
N ALA A 83 4.00 16.32 -6.14
CA ALA A 83 4.16 15.61 -4.87
C ALA A 83 5.65 15.53 -4.50
N MET A 84 6.01 16.10 -3.35
CA MET A 84 7.39 16.17 -2.88
C MET A 84 7.80 14.86 -2.19
N MET A 85 9.09 14.54 -2.24
CA MET A 85 9.65 13.44 -1.44
C MET A 85 9.76 13.88 0.02
N GLY A 86 9.32 13.04 0.94
CA GLY A 86 9.40 13.33 2.37
C GLY A 86 8.87 12.20 3.23
N ARG A 87 8.93 12.42 4.54
CA ARG A 87 8.28 11.57 5.55
C ARG A 87 6.94 12.19 5.89
N TYR A 88 5.86 11.44 5.69
CA TYR A 88 4.49 11.90 5.90
C TYR A 88 3.77 10.97 6.87
N VAL A 89 2.84 11.54 7.64
CA VAL A 89 2.02 10.82 8.62
C VAL A 89 0.59 11.29 8.47
N THR A 90 -0.36 10.35 8.40
CA THR A 90 -1.79 10.67 8.36
C THR A 90 -2.64 9.51 8.91
N SER A 91 -3.96 9.65 8.91
CA SER A 91 -4.88 8.56 9.19
C SER A 91 -5.34 7.86 7.91
N VAL A 92 -5.79 6.60 8.01
CA VAL A 92 -6.38 5.87 6.87
C VAL A 92 -7.63 6.58 6.35
N ASP A 93 -8.38 7.27 7.21
CA ASP A 93 -9.54 8.07 6.80
C ASP A 93 -9.12 9.28 5.96
N ASP A 94 -8.07 9.99 6.38
CA ASP A 94 -7.57 11.19 5.67
C ASP A 94 -6.82 10.87 4.37
N MET A 95 -6.44 9.61 4.15
CA MET A 95 -5.91 9.18 2.85
C MET A 95 -6.99 9.11 1.77
N HIS A 96 -8.23 8.81 2.17
CA HIS A 96 -9.34 8.60 1.25
C HIS A 96 -9.70 9.90 0.52
N VAL A 97 -9.78 9.83 -0.80
CA VAL A 97 -10.23 10.95 -1.64
C VAL A 97 -11.67 10.67 -2.09
N PRO A 98 -12.66 11.45 -1.62
CA PRO A 98 -14.07 11.19 -1.88
C PRO A 98 -14.49 11.69 -3.27
N TYR A 99 -14.09 10.96 -4.31
CA TYR A 99 -14.60 11.19 -5.67
C TYR A 99 -16.13 11.01 -5.72
N ILE A 100 -16.80 11.81 -6.55
CA ILE A 100 -18.28 11.81 -6.67
C ILE A 100 -18.78 10.42 -7.05
N ILE A 101 -18.14 9.83 -8.07
CA ILE A 101 -18.29 8.42 -8.44
C ILE A 101 -17.09 7.70 -7.80
N PRO A 102 -17.32 6.78 -6.84
CA PRO A 102 -16.23 6.04 -6.22
C PRO A 102 -15.39 5.26 -7.23
N GLY A 103 -14.10 5.14 -6.92
CA GLY A 103 -13.12 4.45 -7.76
C GLY A 103 -11.78 4.40 -7.03
N GLU A 104 -10.76 3.86 -7.70
CA GLU A 104 -9.40 3.83 -7.13
C GLU A 104 -8.90 5.23 -6.80
N ASN A 105 -8.33 5.38 -5.59
CA ASN A 105 -7.79 6.64 -5.09
C ASN A 105 -6.72 6.35 -4.02
N SER A 106 -6.22 7.39 -3.34
CA SER A 106 -5.27 7.27 -2.21
C SER A 106 -3.86 6.82 -2.59
N GLY A 107 -3.52 6.72 -3.88
CA GLY A 107 -2.18 6.32 -4.33
C GLY A 107 -1.07 7.25 -3.83
N ARG A 108 0.05 6.68 -3.38
CA ARG A 108 1.29 7.40 -3.05
C ARG A 108 2.45 6.71 -3.77
N SER A 109 3.06 7.43 -4.70
CA SER A 109 4.14 6.93 -5.55
C SER A 109 5.52 7.07 -4.89
N ASP A 110 6.49 6.37 -5.45
CA ASP A 110 7.91 6.49 -5.11
C ASP A 110 8.21 6.21 -3.61
N VAL A 111 7.50 5.26 -3.00
CA VAL A 111 7.62 4.90 -1.58
C VAL A 111 8.72 3.87 -1.35
N SER A 112 9.59 4.13 -0.38
CA SER A 112 10.66 3.21 0.04
C SER A 112 10.29 2.38 1.27
N TRP A 113 9.47 2.93 2.15
CA TRP A 113 8.89 2.20 3.28
C TRP A 113 7.58 2.86 3.72
N MET A 114 6.72 2.06 4.33
CA MET A 114 5.55 2.53 5.05
C MET A 114 5.37 1.77 6.36
N ALA A 115 4.63 2.35 7.29
CA ALA A 115 4.29 1.75 8.55
C ALA A 115 2.80 1.96 8.84
N LEU A 116 2.16 0.92 9.34
CA LEU A 116 0.82 0.98 9.91
C LEU A 116 0.90 0.77 11.41
N ARG A 117 0.17 1.59 12.16
CA ARG A 117 0.11 1.50 13.62
C ARG A 117 -1.31 1.45 14.12
N CYS A 118 -1.48 0.72 15.21
CA CYS A 118 -2.68 0.83 16.03
C CYS A 118 -2.88 2.28 16.47
N ALA A 119 -4.05 2.83 16.13
CA ALA A 119 -4.53 4.06 16.71
C ALA A 119 -5.15 3.73 18.06
N THR A 120 -4.39 3.89 19.16
CA THR A 120 -5.00 3.81 20.49
C THR A 120 -5.88 5.04 20.67
N SER A 121 -7.19 4.86 20.50
CA SER A 121 -8.19 5.81 20.97
C SER A 121 -7.84 6.22 22.39
N ALA A 122 -7.65 7.52 22.63
CA ALA A 122 -7.74 8.07 23.96
C ALA A 122 -9.19 7.94 24.40
N SER A 123 -9.59 6.76 24.90
CA SER A 123 -10.96 6.42 25.28
C SER A 123 -11.46 7.17 26.53
N ASN A 124 -10.95 8.37 26.84
CA ASN A 124 -11.35 9.18 28.00
C ASN A 124 -11.20 10.71 27.81
N LEU A 125 -11.37 11.26 26.61
CA LEU A 125 -11.59 12.72 26.47
C LEU A 125 -13.09 12.97 26.46
N GLY A 126 -13.61 13.32 27.64
CA GLY A 126 -15.01 13.70 27.85
C GLY A 126 -15.47 14.80 26.90
N LYS A 127 -16.79 14.93 26.77
CA LYS A 127 -17.50 16.02 26.09
C LYS A 127 -16.75 17.36 26.27
N TYR A 128 -16.20 17.93 25.20
CA TYR A 128 -15.66 19.29 25.22
C TYR A 128 -16.65 20.27 24.59
N ASP A 129 -17.06 21.24 25.40
CA ASP A 129 -17.84 22.42 25.04
C ASP A 129 -16.94 23.42 24.27
N ALA A 130 -17.52 24.10 23.29
CA ALA A 130 -16.86 24.88 22.25
C ALA A 130 -16.25 26.22 22.73
N ALA A 131 -16.34 26.53 24.02
CA ALA A 131 -15.97 27.85 24.56
C ALA A 131 -14.47 28.06 24.88
N THR A 132 -13.63 27.02 24.81
CA THR A 132 -12.22 27.09 25.28
C THR A 132 -11.19 27.04 24.14
N ALA A 133 -11.54 27.52 22.94
CA ALA A 133 -10.70 27.39 21.74
C ALA A 133 -9.55 28.42 21.61
N ALA A 134 -9.41 29.38 22.53
CA ALA A 134 -8.58 30.58 22.27
C ALA A 134 -7.16 30.59 22.88
N THR A 135 -6.73 29.57 23.63
CA THR A 135 -5.42 29.60 24.33
C THR A 135 -4.73 28.24 24.40
N LEU A 136 -4.31 27.65 23.27
CA LEU A 136 -3.37 26.53 23.25
C LEU A 136 -2.33 26.68 22.13
N PRO A 137 -1.04 26.37 22.38
CA PRO A 137 -0.01 26.34 21.34
C PRO A 137 -0.25 25.18 20.36
N GLU A 138 0.26 25.33 19.14
CA GLU A 138 0.13 24.39 18.00
C GLU A 138 0.19 22.92 18.44
N LYS A 139 -0.96 22.25 18.42
CA LYS A 139 -1.13 20.87 18.88
C LYS A 139 -0.45 19.91 17.90
N LEU A 140 0.78 19.52 18.21
CA LEU A 140 1.29 18.19 17.87
C LEU A 140 0.46 17.18 18.68
N HIS A 141 -0.52 16.54 18.04
CA HIS A 141 -1.55 15.74 18.69
C HIS A 141 -0.93 14.59 19.51
N SER A 142 -1.30 14.55 20.80
CA SER A 142 -0.90 13.56 21.80
C SER A 142 -1.54 12.19 21.52
N TRP A 143 -0.95 11.43 20.60
CA TRP A 143 -1.30 10.04 20.37
C TRP A 143 -0.40 9.15 21.22
N THR A 144 -0.97 8.31 22.08
CA THR A 144 -0.24 7.11 22.51
C THR A 144 -0.11 6.22 21.29
N LEU A 145 1.11 6.02 20.78
CA LEU A 145 1.36 5.07 19.70
C LEU A 145 1.14 3.65 20.22
N GLY A 146 0.49 2.81 19.42
CA GLY A 146 0.35 1.37 19.65
C GLY A 146 1.42 0.59 18.88
N PRO A 147 1.48 -0.75 19.05
CA PRO A 147 2.28 -1.59 18.17
C PRO A 147 1.82 -1.43 16.71
N GLY A 148 2.69 -1.78 15.79
CA GLY A 148 2.41 -1.68 14.36
C GLY A 148 3.22 -2.66 13.54
N VAL A 149 3.32 -2.36 12.26
CA VAL A 149 4.09 -3.11 11.27
C VAL A 149 4.76 -2.13 10.32
N VAL A 150 6.00 -2.42 9.94
CA VAL A 150 6.73 -1.73 8.88
C VAL A 150 6.79 -2.63 7.66
N PHE A 151 6.52 -2.04 6.50
CA PHE A 151 6.72 -2.62 5.19
C PHE A 151 7.87 -1.84 4.52
N ALA A 152 9.00 -2.50 4.33
CA ALA A 152 10.16 -1.96 3.64
C ALA A 152 10.20 -2.50 2.20
N ILE A 153 10.40 -1.63 1.22
CA ILE A 153 10.57 -2.02 -0.17
C ILE A 153 12.05 -2.38 -0.39
N ASN A 154 12.28 -3.51 -1.07
CA ASN A 154 13.64 -4.03 -1.28
C ASN A 154 14.34 -3.31 -2.45
N ASN A 155 15.66 -3.48 -2.54
CA ASN A 155 16.53 -3.15 -3.69
C ASN A 155 16.65 -1.68 -4.09
N SER A 156 16.32 -0.76 -3.19
CA SER A 156 16.19 0.67 -3.54
C SER A 156 15.15 0.94 -4.63
N GLU A 157 14.33 -0.06 -4.96
CA GLU A 157 13.13 0.15 -5.75
C GLU A 157 12.16 1.02 -4.96
N LYS A 158 11.13 1.47 -5.67
CA LYS A 158 10.07 2.24 -5.07
C LYS A 158 8.75 1.64 -5.47
N ALA A 159 7.83 1.60 -4.51
CA ALA A 159 6.48 1.11 -4.74
C ALA A 159 5.50 2.28 -4.88
N LEU A 160 4.35 1.99 -5.49
CA LEU A 160 3.13 2.75 -5.22
C LEU A 160 2.41 2.05 -4.07
N ILE A 161 1.99 2.81 -3.06
CA ILE A 161 1.14 2.29 -1.99
C ILE A 161 -0.24 2.89 -2.07
N THR A 162 -1.24 2.08 -1.77
CA THR A 162 -2.62 2.52 -1.54
C THR A 162 -3.11 1.91 -0.24
N VAL A 163 -3.59 2.73 0.68
CA VAL A 163 -4.15 2.28 1.96
C VAL A 163 -5.54 2.87 2.13
N GLN A 164 -6.53 2.01 2.29
CA GLN A 164 -7.94 2.40 2.26
C GLN A 164 -8.76 1.63 3.30
N ARG A 165 -9.84 2.25 3.76
CA ARG A 165 -10.88 1.59 4.57
C ARG A 165 -11.88 0.79 3.74
N HIS A 166 -12.00 1.12 2.46
CA HIS A 166 -12.94 0.52 1.52
C HIS A 166 -12.23 -0.50 0.65
N SER A 167 -12.88 -1.64 0.37
CA SER A 167 -12.29 -2.65 -0.52
C SER A 167 -12.35 -2.18 -1.98
N LEU A 168 -11.43 -2.66 -2.84
CA LEU A 168 -11.51 -2.38 -4.28
C LEU A 168 -12.84 -2.82 -4.90
N ASN A 169 -13.35 -3.98 -4.50
CA ASN A 169 -14.65 -4.48 -4.96
C ASN A 169 -15.81 -3.57 -4.54
N SER A 170 -15.74 -2.93 -3.36
CA SER A 170 -16.75 -1.95 -2.94
C SER A 170 -16.64 -0.65 -3.72
N LEU A 171 -15.41 -0.17 -3.96
CA LEU A 171 -15.16 1.02 -4.78
C LEU A 171 -15.62 0.84 -6.23
N GLU A 172 -15.45 -0.36 -6.80
CA GLU A 172 -15.89 -0.70 -8.15
C GLU A 172 -17.42 -0.77 -8.27
N LYS A 173 -18.11 -1.26 -7.24
CA LYS A 173 -19.57 -1.46 -7.25
C LYS A 173 -20.36 -0.20 -6.90
N ALA A 174 -19.79 0.69 -6.09
CA ALA A 174 -20.49 1.88 -5.62
C ALA A 174 -20.64 2.91 -6.75
N VAL A 175 -21.85 3.44 -6.91
CA VAL A 175 -22.12 4.56 -7.83
C VAL A 175 -22.08 5.90 -7.08
N HIS A 176 -22.30 5.87 -5.77
CA HIS A 176 -22.26 7.04 -4.89
C HIS A 176 -21.50 6.75 -3.60
N THR A 177 -20.87 7.77 -3.01
CA THR A 177 -20.03 7.65 -1.80
C THR A 177 -20.75 7.06 -0.59
N HIS A 178 -22.05 7.32 -0.42
CA HIS A 178 -22.84 6.81 0.70
C HIS A 178 -23.11 5.29 0.65
N GLU A 179 -22.87 4.64 -0.49
CA GLU A 179 -23.07 3.20 -0.68
C GLU A 179 -21.87 2.39 -0.16
N LEU A 180 -20.70 3.02 -0.02
CA LEU A 180 -19.44 2.34 0.34
C LEU A 180 -19.51 1.65 1.69
N ASP A 181 -20.00 2.34 2.72
CA ASP A 181 -20.14 1.78 4.07
C ASP A 181 -21.11 0.59 4.13
N VAL A 182 -22.11 0.57 3.24
CA VAL A 182 -23.07 -0.54 3.12
C VAL A 182 -22.40 -1.75 2.46
N LEU A 183 -21.61 -1.51 1.41
CA LEU A 183 -20.93 -2.56 0.64
C LEU A 183 -19.79 -3.23 1.42
N ASP A 184 -19.07 -2.49 2.26
CA ASP A 184 -17.95 -3.05 3.05
C ASP A 184 -18.38 -3.87 4.26
N ASN A 185 -19.69 -3.96 4.55
CA ASN A 185 -20.26 -4.72 5.67
C ASN A 185 -19.51 -4.47 7.00
N VAL A 186 -19.83 -3.34 7.64
CA VAL A 186 -19.21 -2.74 8.85
C VAL A 186 -18.78 -3.71 9.97
N LYS A 187 -19.33 -4.93 10.05
CA LYS A 187 -18.98 -5.93 11.05
C LYS A 187 -17.57 -6.51 10.91
N GLU A 188 -16.98 -6.49 9.71
CA GLU A 188 -15.64 -7.05 9.45
C GLU A 188 -14.74 -6.06 8.69
N SER A 189 -14.83 -4.77 9.00
CA SER A 189 -14.01 -3.75 8.33
C SER A 189 -12.51 -4.03 8.51
N PHE A 190 -11.75 -4.12 7.43
CA PHE A 190 -10.30 -4.18 7.44
C PHE A 190 -9.70 -2.87 6.93
N VAL A 191 -8.42 -2.65 7.20
CA VAL A 191 -7.62 -1.69 6.43
C VAL A 191 -7.03 -2.45 5.24
N HIS A 192 -7.44 -2.07 4.03
CA HIS A 192 -6.94 -2.63 2.78
C HIS A 192 -5.63 -1.95 2.41
N VAL A 193 -4.60 -2.75 2.15
CA VAL A 193 -3.24 -2.29 1.91
C VAL A 193 -2.75 -2.91 0.61
N HIS A 194 -2.38 -2.04 -0.32
CA HIS A 194 -1.82 -2.42 -1.61
C HIS A 194 -0.40 -1.85 -1.69
N ILE A 195 0.54 -2.70 -2.08
CA ILE A 195 1.94 -2.34 -2.31
C ILE A 195 2.30 -2.82 -3.71
N ASP A 196 2.33 -1.89 -4.66
CA ASP A 196 2.56 -2.19 -6.06
C ASP A 196 4.01 -1.92 -6.46
N HIS A 197 4.63 -2.91 -7.07
CA HIS A 197 5.91 -2.75 -7.77
C HIS A 197 5.74 -1.76 -8.92
N VAL A 198 4.71 -1.97 -9.72
CA VAL A 198 4.34 -1.12 -10.84
C VAL A 198 2.83 -0.92 -10.86
N HIS A 199 2.43 0.31 -11.16
CA HIS A 199 1.05 0.72 -11.32
C HIS A 199 0.92 1.45 -12.65
N MET A 200 -0.16 1.24 -13.39
CA MET A 200 -0.42 1.99 -14.61
C MET A 200 -0.73 3.46 -14.24
N GLY A 201 -0.41 4.38 -15.15
CA GLY A 201 -0.88 5.77 -15.08
C GLY A 201 -2.41 5.87 -15.10
N VAL A 202 -2.93 7.02 -14.70
CA VAL A 202 -4.38 7.30 -14.71
C VAL A 202 -4.86 7.73 -16.11
N GLY A 203 -4.00 8.39 -16.88
CA GLY A 203 -4.34 9.03 -18.15
C GLY A 203 -5.05 10.37 -17.95
N GLY A 204 -5.79 10.81 -18.97
CA GLY A 204 -6.61 12.02 -18.88
C GLY A 204 -6.49 13.01 -20.03
N ASP A 205 -5.86 12.65 -21.15
CA ASP A 205 -5.91 13.47 -22.38
C ASP A 205 -7.35 13.68 -22.86
N ASP A 206 -8.16 12.63 -22.76
CA ASP A 206 -9.62 12.68 -22.77
C ASP A 206 -10.22 11.59 -21.86
N SER A 207 -11.54 11.60 -21.70
CA SER A 207 -12.28 10.67 -20.82
C SER A 207 -13.14 9.66 -21.60
N TRP A 208 -12.88 9.46 -22.91
CA TRP A 208 -13.67 8.57 -23.76
C TRP A 208 -12.81 7.68 -24.67
N THR A 209 -11.49 7.79 -24.63
CA THR A 209 -10.53 6.88 -25.24
C THR A 209 -9.47 6.43 -24.23
N PRO A 210 -8.78 5.30 -24.46
CA PRO A 210 -7.61 4.93 -23.66
C PRO A 210 -6.53 6.01 -23.79
N SER A 211 -6.28 6.74 -22.70
CA SER A 211 -5.45 7.96 -22.71
C SER A 211 -4.23 7.88 -21.79
N VAL A 212 -3.80 6.67 -21.41
CA VAL A 212 -2.53 6.47 -20.69
C VAL A 212 -1.39 6.39 -21.70
N HIS A 213 -0.42 7.29 -21.59
CA HIS A 213 0.74 7.26 -22.48
C HIS A 213 1.56 5.97 -22.31
N PRO A 214 2.17 5.43 -23.39
CA PRO A 214 2.88 4.15 -23.37
C PRO A 214 3.93 4.02 -22.26
N GLU A 215 4.64 5.09 -21.91
CA GLU A 215 5.64 5.11 -20.83
C GLU A 215 5.07 4.87 -19.43
N PHE A 216 3.75 5.04 -19.24
CA PHE A 216 3.04 4.79 -17.98
C PHE A 216 2.16 3.54 -18.05
N THR A 217 2.30 2.72 -19.10
CA THR A 217 1.62 1.43 -19.21
C THR A 217 2.52 0.28 -18.75
N ILE A 218 1.92 -0.76 -18.18
CA ILE A 218 2.66 -1.96 -17.76
C ILE A 218 2.64 -2.98 -18.89
N GLN A 219 3.74 -3.04 -19.65
CA GLN A 219 3.88 -3.94 -20.79
C GLN A 219 4.05 -5.40 -20.34
N THR A 220 3.33 -6.30 -21.00
CA THR A 220 3.39 -7.75 -20.75
C THR A 220 4.56 -8.40 -21.51
N GLY A 221 4.91 -9.63 -21.17
CA GLY A 221 5.96 -10.39 -21.85
C GLY A 221 7.38 -10.20 -21.36
N ARG A 222 7.52 -9.58 -20.19
CA ARG A 222 8.76 -9.47 -19.42
C ARG A 222 8.50 -10.02 -18.03
N GLU A 223 9.51 -10.67 -17.47
CA GLU A 223 9.49 -11.05 -16.07
C GLU A 223 9.64 -9.79 -15.20
N MET A 224 8.85 -9.72 -14.14
CA MET A 224 8.88 -8.64 -13.16
C MET A 224 9.17 -9.25 -11.78
N THR A 225 10.13 -8.69 -11.06
CA THR A 225 10.52 -9.14 -9.72
C THR A 225 10.27 -8.02 -8.72
N PHE A 226 9.72 -8.36 -7.56
CA PHE A 226 9.45 -7.40 -6.50
C PHE A 226 9.68 -8.02 -5.13
N GLY A 227 10.28 -7.26 -4.22
CA GLY A 227 10.56 -7.70 -2.87
C GLY A 227 10.08 -6.71 -1.83
N ILE A 228 9.48 -7.22 -0.76
CA ILE A 228 9.22 -6.44 0.46
C ILE A 228 9.70 -7.19 1.69
N THR A 229 10.08 -6.45 2.74
CA THR A 229 10.32 -7.01 4.07
C THR A 229 9.33 -6.41 5.07
N ILE A 230 8.63 -7.31 5.76
CA ILE A 230 7.62 -7.00 6.77
C ILE A 230 8.24 -7.24 8.14
N VAL A 231 8.11 -6.29 9.05
CA VAL A 231 8.63 -6.43 10.42
C VAL A 231 7.69 -5.79 11.43
N ALA A 232 7.54 -6.43 12.59
CA ALA A 232 6.77 -5.86 13.68
C ALA A 232 7.41 -4.56 14.18
N LEU A 233 6.57 -3.57 14.50
CA LEU A 233 6.98 -2.28 15.01
C LEU A 233 6.59 -2.18 16.49
N PRO A 234 7.56 -2.08 17.42
CA PRO A 234 7.27 -1.86 18.82
C PRO A 234 6.49 -0.56 19.05
N ARG A 235 5.80 -0.49 20.20
CA ARG A 235 4.94 0.63 20.57
C ARG A 235 5.60 2.00 20.43
N GLU A 236 6.83 2.11 20.90
CA GLU A 236 7.62 3.36 20.91
C GLU A 236 8.75 3.37 19.87
N GLY A 237 8.89 2.31 19.06
CA GLY A 237 9.96 2.26 18.05
C GLY A 237 9.70 3.22 16.89
N ASP A 238 10.73 3.84 16.32
CA ASP A 238 10.62 4.69 15.13
C ASP A 238 10.66 3.84 13.84
N PRO A 239 9.72 3.97 12.88
CA PRO A 239 9.72 3.11 11.69
C PRO A 239 10.95 3.35 10.82
N PHE A 240 11.45 4.59 10.81
CA PHE A 240 12.64 4.94 10.04
C PHE A 240 13.90 4.27 10.62
N GLU A 241 14.05 4.23 11.94
CA GLU A 241 15.15 3.48 12.57
C GLU A 241 15.07 1.97 12.28
N VAL A 242 13.86 1.40 12.31
CA VAL A 242 13.62 0.01 11.92
C VAL A 242 14.00 -0.23 10.46
N TYR A 243 13.58 0.64 9.55
CA TYR A 243 13.94 0.58 8.13
C TYR A 243 15.47 0.64 7.93
N GLN A 244 16.15 1.58 8.59
CA GLN A 244 17.61 1.67 8.53
C GLN A 244 18.30 0.44 9.12
N HIS A 245 17.72 -0.18 10.16
CA HIS A 245 18.23 -1.42 10.72
C HIS A 245 18.14 -2.57 9.71
N LEU A 246 17.01 -2.72 9.02
CA LEU A 246 16.85 -3.71 7.95
C LEU A 246 17.88 -3.51 6.82
N GLN A 247 18.13 -2.26 6.43
CA GLN A 247 19.17 -1.92 5.45
C GLN A 247 20.56 -2.35 5.92
N ARG A 248 20.95 -2.01 7.15
CA ARG A 248 22.26 -2.36 7.72
C ARG A 248 22.46 -3.87 7.85
N GLN A 249 21.39 -4.63 8.05
CA GLN A 249 21.44 -6.10 8.09
C GLN A 249 21.43 -6.76 6.70
N GLY A 250 21.33 -5.97 5.61
CA GLY A 250 21.28 -6.50 4.25
C GLY A 250 19.96 -7.21 3.92
N LEU A 251 18.92 -7.07 4.75
CA LEU A 251 17.64 -7.78 4.57
C LEU A 251 16.78 -7.23 3.43
N LEU A 252 17.17 -6.08 2.86
CA LEU A 252 16.50 -5.42 1.74
C LEU A 252 17.20 -5.68 0.39
N GLN A 253 18.14 -6.63 0.30
CA GLN A 253 18.78 -7.01 -0.97
C GLN A 253 18.08 -8.22 -1.59
N ASP A 254 18.15 -8.33 -2.93
CA ASP A 254 17.62 -9.46 -3.68
C ASP A 254 18.43 -10.73 -3.43
N GLY A 255 17.69 -11.82 -3.29
CA GLY A 255 18.26 -13.15 -3.34
C GLY A 255 18.62 -13.71 -1.98
N TYR A 256 18.11 -14.92 -1.78
CA TYR A 256 18.77 -15.93 -0.98
C TYR A 256 20.17 -16.12 -1.60
N SER A 257 21.19 -15.42 -1.09
CA SER A 257 22.55 -15.92 -1.26
C SER A 257 22.57 -17.20 -0.43
N ASP A 258 22.60 -18.35 -1.09
CA ASP A 258 22.86 -19.62 -0.43
C ASP A 258 24.11 -19.42 0.45
N CYS A 259 23.91 -19.32 1.75
CA CYS A 259 24.98 -19.46 2.71
C CYS A 259 25.46 -20.92 2.57
N HIS A 260 26.50 -21.11 1.78
CA HIS A 260 27.28 -22.35 1.73
C HIS A 260 27.82 -22.73 3.12
#